data_AF-A0A975QS55-F1
#
_entry.id   AF-A0A975QS55-F1
#
_cell.length_a   1.000
_cell.length_b   1.000
_cell.length_c   1.000
_cell.angle_alpha   90.00
_cell.angle_beta   90.00
_cell.angle_gamma   90.00
#
_symmetry.space_group_name_H-M   'P 1'
#
loop_
_entity.id
_entity.type
_entity.pdbx_description
1 polymer ?
#
loop_
_entity_poly.entity_id
_entity_poly.type
_entity_poly.pdbx_seq_one_letter_code
_entity_poly.pdbx_strand_id
1 'polypeptide(L)'
;MNEYVKVSNQSLFDKHIYEKGLGVVEEVAMSLKVMSEAEYITSDDIIGFIRYDKFLREKLYKYLSVTEEFLRNELYKNLEYNGSRTIMYTKDYKSSDFKVNEDNSYGYNFFKKAKMLFSVIIDLYTHFEGQLLMSFKFSLEDIKNIGNLRNLVMHHSLLVINQNSTEITKDSIGDRVMLVLKYLMSLIYVIPNEYRKGLITDINKANLDKGVYGSKSKYIYIEFIEGGY
;
A
#
# COMPACT_ATOMS: atom_id res chain seq x y z
N MET A 1 -9.22 21.70 -17.96
CA MET A 1 -10.11 21.56 -16.78
C MET A 1 -11.49 22.23 -16.93
N ASN A 2 -11.58 23.54 -17.23
CA ASN A 2 -12.87 24.28 -17.30
C ASN A 2 -13.85 23.80 -18.40
N GLU A 3 -13.38 23.01 -19.35
CA GLU A 3 -14.19 22.48 -20.46
C GLU A 3 -14.94 21.19 -20.10
N TYR A 4 -14.53 20.47 -19.05
CA TYR A 4 -15.09 19.16 -18.73
C TYR A 4 -15.33 18.91 -17.24
N VAL A 5 -15.09 19.92 -16.38
CA VAL A 5 -15.39 19.89 -14.94
C VAL A 5 -16.48 20.91 -14.63
N LYS A 6 -17.61 20.44 -14.09
CA LYS A 6 -18.68 21.28 -13.52
C LYS A 6 -18.38 21.52 -12.04
N VAL A 7 -18.03 22.75 -11.70
CA VAL A 7 -17.67 23.13 -10.33
C VAL A 7 -18.93 23.50 -9.55
N SER A 8 -19.26 22.72 -8.52
CA SER A 8 -20.40 22.96 -7.62
C SER A 8 -20.07 23.94 -6.50
N ASN A 9 -18.81 23.97 -6.04
CA ASN A 9 -18.31 24.87 -5.01
C ASN A 9 -16.89 25.35 -5.34
N GLN A 10 -16.78 26.58 -5.85
CA GLN A 10 -15.51 27.14 -6.33
C GLN A 10 -14.45 27.24 -5.22
N SER A 11 -14.81 27.77 -4.05
CA SER A 11 -13.86 27.95 -2.94
C SER A 11 -13.28 26.62 -2.46
N LEU A 12 -14.11 25.58 -2.33
CA LEU A 12 -13.64 24.25 -1.93
C LEU A 12 -12.77 23.61 -3.01
N PHE A 13 -13.13 23.78 -4.29
CA PHE A 13 -12.37 23.25 -5.40
C PHE A 13 -10.99 23.93 -5.53
N ASP A 14 -10.93 25.25 -5.43
CA ASP A 14 -9.69 26.02 -5.45
C ASP A 14 -8.76 25.65 -4.29
N LYS A 15 -9.33 25.41 -3.10
CA LYS A 15 -8.58 24.89 -1.96
C LYS A 15 -7.92 23.55 -2.28
N HIS A 16 -8.63 22.62 -2.92
CA HIS A 16 -8.06 21.33 -3.29
C HIS A 16 -6.99 21.46 -4.39
N ILE A 17 -7.17 22.35 -5.37
CA ILE A 17 -6.12 22.68 -6.35
C ILE A 17 -4.87 23.21 -5.64
N TYR A 18 -5.03 24.12 -4.68
CA TYR A 18 -3.93 24.69 -3.91
C TYR A 18 -3.20 23.63 -3.07
N GLU A 19 -3.93 22.77 -2.36
CA GLU A 19 -3.34 21.76 -1.47
C GLU A 19 -2.72 20.55 -2.20
N LYS A 20 -3.26 20.17 -3.36
CA LYS A 20 -2.86 18.95 -4.09
C LYS A 20 -2.05 19.23 -5.35
N GLY A 21 -2.12 20.45 -5.87
CA GLY A 21 -1.51 20.84 -7.13
C GLY A 21 -2.44 20.57 -8.33
N LEU A 22 -2.38 21.47 -9.30
CA LEU A 22 -3.21 21.44 -10.51
C LEU A 22 -3.07 20.13 -11.29
N GLY A 23 -1.84 19.63 -11.46
CA GLY A 23 -1.57 18.41 -12.22
C GLY A 23 -2.24 17.17 -11.64
N VAL A 24 -2.25 17.02 -10.31
CA VAL A 24 -2.96 15.90 -9.65
C VAL A 24 -4.47 16.01 -9.87
N VAL A 25 -5.02 17.21 -9.74
CA VAL A 25 -6.46 17.44 -9.93
C VAL A 25 -6.87 17.18 -11.38
N GLU A 26 -6.06 17.60 -12.34
CA GLU A 26 -6.29 17.34 -13.77
C GLU A 26 -6.26 15.85 -14.11
N GLU A 27 -5.25 15.13 -13.61
CA GLU A 27 -5.10 13.69 -13.81
C GLU A 27 -6.30 12.91 -13.27
N VAL A 28 -6.76 13.27 -12.07
CA VAL A 28 -7.98 12.70 -11.46
C VAL A 28 -9.19 13.04 -12.33
N ALA A 29 -9.32 14.28 -12.77
CA ALA A 29 -10.44 14.72 -13.58
C ALA A 29 -10.54 13.94 -14.90
N MET A 30 -9.42 13.78 -15.61
CA MET A 30 -9.35 13.01 -16.85
C MET A 30 -9.66 11.53 -16.61
N SER A 31 -9.09 10.93 -15.57
CA SER A 31 -9.33 9.53 -15.22
C SER A 31 -10.80 9.25 -14.89
N LEU A 32 -11.43 10.12 -14.10
CA LEU A 32 -12.85 9.98 -13.78
C LEU A 32 -13.74 10.16 -15.02
N LYS A 33 -13.41 11.09 -15.92
CA LYS A 33 -14.14 11.29 -17.18
C LYS A 33 -14.08 10.05 -18.07
N VAL A 34 -12.89 9.45 -18.23
CA VAL A 34 -12.69 8.22 -19.00
C VAL A 34 -13.51 7.07 -18.41
N MET A 35 -13.52 6.93 -17.09
CA MET A 35 -14.26 5.86 -16.42
C MET A 35 -15.78 6.06 -16.45
N SER A 36 -16.25 7.30 -16.31
CA SER A 36 -17.68 7.61 -16.27
C SER A 36 -18.33 7.66 -17.64
N GLU A 37 -17.56 7.76 -18.73
CA GLU A 37 -18.03 8.04 -20.09
C GLU A 37 -18.93 9.29 -20.19
N ALA A 38 -18.81 10.19 -19.22
CA ALA A 38 -19.64 11.38 -19.16
C ALA A 38 -18.98 12.53 -19.92
N GLU A 39 -19.79 13.39 -20.53
CA GLU A 39 -19.29 14.62 -21.15
C GLU A 39 -18.60 15.53 -20.12
N TYR A 40 -19.15 15.55 -18.89
CA TYR A 40 -18.65 16.31 -17.76
C TYR A 40 -18.57 15.47 -16.49
N ILE A 41 -17.60 15.79 -15.64
CA ILE A 41 -17.52 15.33 -14.24
C ILE A 41 -17.74 16.51 -13.29
N THR A 42 -18.13 16.25 -12.04
CA THR A 42 -18.33 17.30 -11.04
C THR A 42 -17.10 17.49 -10.16
N SER A 43 -16.90 18.69 -9.61
CA SER A 43 -15.87 18.91 -8.58
C SER A 43 -16.03 17.99 -7.38
N ASP A 44 -17.26 17.59 -7.05
CA ASP A 44 -17.53 16.65 -5.95
C ASP A 44 -17.01 15.24 -6.24
N ASP A 45 -17.03 14.79 -7.51
CA ASP A 45 -16.47 13.50 -7.92
C ASP A 45 -14.94 13.48 -7.74
N ILE A 46 -14.27 14.56 -8.15
CA ILE A 46 -12.83 14.75 -7.99
C ILE A 46 -12.46 14.74 -6.51
N ILE A 47 -13.15 15.56 -5.70
CA ILE A 47 -12.90 15.67 -4.26
C ILE A 47 -13.17 14.34 -3.56
N GLY A 48 -14.23 13.62 -3.96
CA GLY A 48 -14.55 12.31 -3.43
C GLY A 48 -13.44 11.30 -3.68
N PHE A 49 -12.87 11.29 -4.89
CA PHE A 49 -11.70 10.45 -5.20
C PHE A 49 -10.46 10.83 -4.40
N ILE A 50 -10.10 12.12 -4.33
CA ILE A 50 -8.92 12.59 -3.59
C ILE A 50 -9.02 12.21 -2.10
N ARG A 51 -10.23 12.31 -1.52
CA ARG A 51 -10.48 11.89 -0.14
C ARG A 51 -10.35 10.38 0.02
N TYR A 52 -10.94 9.60 -0.88
CA TYR A 52 -10.81 8.15 -0.89
C TYR A 52 -9.34 7.71 -0.93
N ASP A 53 -8.52 8.25 -1.85
CA ASP A 53 -7.08 7.92 -1.94
C ASP A 53 -6.36 8.23 -0.63
N LYS A 54 -6.61 9.42 -0.06
CA LYS A 54 -6.03 9.84 1.22
C LYS A 54 -6.42 8.89 2.36
N PHE A 55 -7.70 8.59 2.52
CA PHE A 55 -8.18 7.74 3.60
C PHE A 55 -7.64 6.32 3.49
N LEU A 56 -7.71 5.72 2.29
CA LEU A 56 -7.15 4.40 2.06
C LEU A 56 -5.65 4.38 2.43
N ARG A 57 -4.89 5.37 1.96
CA ARG A 57 -3.47 5.49 2.27
C ARG A 57 -3.19 5.58 3.77
N GLU A 58 -3.92 6.43 4.50
CA GLU A 58 -3.77 6.60 5.95
C GLU A 58 -4.01 5.29 6.71
N LYS A 59 -5.02 4.50 6.30
CA LYS A 59 -5.27 3.19 6.89
C LYS A 59 -4.16 2.20 6.55
N LEU A 60 -3.73 2.15 5.28
CA LEU A 60 -2.68 1.24 4.84
C LEU A 60 -1.34 1.49 5.53
N TYR A 61 -0.98 2.75 5.81
CA TYR A 61 0.24 3.08 6.57
C TYR A 61 0.32 2.31 7.89
N LYS A 62 -0.75 2.31 8.68
CA LYS A 62 -0.82 1.59 9.96
C LYS A 62 -0.58 0.09 9.77
N TYR A 63 -1.29 -0.54 8.84
CA TYR A 63 -1.23 -1.98 8.64
C TYR A 63 0.09 -2.44 8.02
N LEU A 64 0.67 -1.65 7.13
CA LEU A 64 2.01 -1.91 6.59
C LEU A 64 3.08 -1.86 7.68
N SER A 65 2.99 -0.91 8.62
CA SER A 65 3.91 -0.86 9.77
C SER A 65 3.81 -2.10 10.66
N VAL A 66 2.58 -2.56 10.98
CA VAL A 66 2.36 -3.79 11.76
C VAL A 66 2.93 -5.01 11.05
N THR A 67 2.68 -5.15 9.75
CA THR A 67 3.20 -6.26 8.95
C THR A 67 4.73 -6.22 8.85
N GLU A 68 5.33 -5.05 8.69
CA GLU A 68 6.78 -4.89 8.67
C GLU A 68 7.42 -5.34 10.00
N GLU A 69 6.83 -4.96 11.13
CA GLU A 69 7.28 -5.40 12.44
C GLU A 69 7.13 -6.91 12.64
N PHE A 70 6.00 -7.48 12.20
CA PHE A 70 5.77 -8.92 12.22
C PHE A 70 6.84 -9.68 11.44
N LEU A 71 7.09 -9.30 10.18
CA LEU A 71 8.10 -9.94 9.33
C LEU A 71 9.52 -9.83 9.94
N ARG A 72 9.87 -8.69 10.53
CA ARG A 72 11.14 -8.53 11.25
C ARG A 72 11.25 -9.48 12.43
N ASN A 73 10.18 -9.59 13.22
CA ASN A 73 10.18 -10.44 14.39
C ASN A 73 10.33 -11.92 14.01
N GLU A 74 9.70 -12.35 12.93
CA GLU A 74 9.90 -13.71 12.40
C GLU A 74 11.34 -13.94 11.92
N LEU A 75 11.98 -12.95 11.29
CA LEU A 75 13.40 -13.03 10.98
C LEU A 75 14.25 -13.17 12.26
N TYR A 76 13.98 -12.39 13.31
CA TYR A 76 14.74 -12.46 14.57
C TYR A 76 14.53 -13.77 15.34
N LYS A 77 13.33 -14.38 15.26
CA LYS A 77 13.08 -15.69 15.86
C LYS A 77 13.88 -16.80 15.19
N ASN A 78 14.02 -16.73 13.87
CA ASN A 78 14.54 -17.83 13.07
C ASN A 78 16.01 -17.67 12.66
N LEU A 79 16.58 -16.47 12.74
CA LEU A 79 17.95 -16.18 12.33
C LEU A 79 18.76 -15.50 13.44
N GLU A 80 20.05 -15.82 13.51
CA GLU A 80 21.05 -15.09 14.28
C GLU A 80 22.11 -14.51 13.34
N TYR A 81 22.54 -13.29 13.61
CA TYR A 81 23.53 -12.55 12.84
C TYR A 81 24.88 -12.51 13.56
N ASN A 82 25.89 -13.11 12.95
CA ASN A 82 27.25 -13.20 13.48
C ASN A 82 28.18 -12.12 12.93
N GLY A 83 27.72 -11.31 11.97
CA GLY A 83 28.51 -10.21 11.45
C GLY A 83 28.69 -9.07 12.46
N SER A 84 29.67 -8.21 12.23
CA SER A 84 30.05 -7.13 13.16
C SER A 84 29.36 -5.79 12.87
N ARG A 85 28.71 -5.64 11.70
CA ARG A 85 28.18 -4.35 11.23
C ARG A 85 26.70 -4.17 11.58
N THR A 86 26.26 -2.91 11.61
CA THR A 86 24.82 -2.59 11.60
C THR A 86 24.27 -2.88 10.20
N ILE A 87 23.07 -3.46 10.13
CA ILE A 87 22.41 -3.82 8.88
C ILE A 87 21.33 -2.79 8.58
N MET A 88 21.51 -2.01 7.51
CA MET A 88 20.51 -1.08 7.00
C MET A 88 20.13 -1.41 5.55
N TYR A 89 21.12 -1.76 4.74
CA TYR A 89 21.03 -2.07 3.32
C TYR A 89 21.51 -3.49 3.02
N THR A 90 21.14 -4.03 1.85
CA THR A 90 21.51 -5.40 1.43
C THR A 90 23.02 -5.61 1.31
N LYS A 91 23.77 -4.54 1.00
CA LYS A 91 25.25 -4.55 0.94
C LYS A 91 25.95 -4.63 2.30
N ASP A 92 25.23 -4.47 3.40
CA ASP A 92 25.84 -4.38 4.74
C ASP A 92 26.16 -5.76 5.34
N TYR A 93 25.69 -6.84 4.72
CA TYR A 93 25.88 -8.22 5.16
C TYR A 93 26.13 -9.15 3.97
N LYS A 94 26.54 -10.38 4.29
CA LYS A 94 26.45 -11.54 3.40
C LYS A 94 25.48 -12.54 4.00
N SER A 95 24.77 -13.32 3.18
CA SER A 95 23.88 -14.38 3.68
C SER A 95 24.62 -15.37 4.59
N SER A 96 25.91 -15.62 4.34
CA SER A 96 26.80 -16.43 5.19
C SER A 96 27.03 -15.88 6.59
N ASP A 97 26.71 -14.61 6.85
CA ASP A 97 26.83 -14.00 8.18
C ASP A 97 25.67 -14.42 9.10
N PHE A 98 24.64 -15.05 8.54
CA PHE A 98 23.47 -15.54 9.27
C PHE A 98 23.55 -17.04 9.54
N LYS A 99 23.01 -17.43 10.69
CA LYS A 99 22.74 -18.83 11.04
C LYS A 99 21.26 -18.97 11.32
N VAL A 100 20.69 -20.11 10.94
CA VAL A 100 19.32 -20.48 11.32
C VAL A 100 19.35 -20.92 12.79
N ASN A 101 18.39 -20.45 13.58
CA ASN A 101 18.27 -20.82 14.98
C ASN A 101 17.64 -22.22 15.07
N GLU A 102 18.37 -23.17 15.67
CA GLU A 102 17.89 -24.55 15.83
C GLU A 102 17.14 -24.77 17.15
N ASP A 103 17.36 -23.93 18.17
CA ASP A 103 16.93 -24.19 19.56
C ASP A 103 15.98 -23.13 20.18
N ASN A 104 14.95 -22.67 19.46
CA ASN A 104 14.02 -21.62 19.93
C ASN A 104 14.73 -20.33 20.45
N SER A 105 16.01 -20.16 20.14
CA SER A 105 16.80 -19.01 20.54
C SER A 105 16.37 -17.81 19.72
N TYR A 106 16.24 -16.65 20.37
CA TYR A 106 15.98 -15.40 19.67
C TYR A 106 17.30 -14.76 19.22
N GLY A 107 17.35 -14.31 17.97
CA GLY A 107 18.48 -13.61 17.37
C GLY A 107 18.68 -12.21 17.95
N TYR A 108 19.06 -12.13 19.22
CA TYR A 108 19.25 -10.86 19.92
C TYR A 108 20.37 -10.03 19.30
N ASN A 109 21.43 -10.65 18.76
CA ASN A 109 22.47 -9.88 18.08
C ASN A 109 21.96 -9.31 16.76
N PHE A 110 21.16 -10.09 16.04
CA PHE A 110 20.49 -9.59 14.85
C PHE A 110 19.56 -8.42 15.19
N PHE A 111 18.65 -8.57 16.16
CA PHE A 111 17.75 -7.50 16.62
C PHE A 111 18.51 -6.20 16.98
N LYS A 112 19.60 -6.29 17.75
CA LYS A 112 20.39 -5.13 18.18
C LYS A 112 21.08 -4.40 17.03
N LYS A 113 21.43 -5.11 15.96
CA LYS A 113 22.16 -4.58 14.80
C LYS A 113 21.25 -4.24 13.62
N ALA A 114 19.96 -4.57 13.69
CA ALA A 114 19.02 -4.37 12.61
C ALA A 114 18.43 -2.95 12.61
N LYS A 115 18.86 -2.13 11.65
CA LYS A 115 18.21 -0.87 11.24
C LYS A 115 17.68 -0.97 9.81
N MET A 116 17.30 -2.18 9.44
CA MET A 116 17.09 -2.63 8.07
C MET A 116 15.99 -1.82 7.37
N LEU A 117 16.12 -1.56 6.07
CA LEU A 117 15.00 -1.16 5.24
C LEU A 117 14.14 -2.37 4.85
N PHE A 118 12.91 -2.15 4.38
CA PHE A 118 12.04 -3.25 3.93
C PHE A 118 12.66 -4.08 2.80
N SER A 119 13.50 -3.48 1.95
CA SER A 119 14.23 -4.21 0.91
C SER A 119 15.16 -5.29 1.46
N VAL A 120 15.75 -5.06 2.63
CA VAL A 120 16.58 -6.06 3.32
C VAL A 120 15.72 -7.20 3.87
N ILE A 121 14.50 -6.90 4.36
CA ILE A 121 13.55 -7.93 4.80
C ILE A 121 13.26 -8.88 3.62
N ILE A 122 12.90 -8.32 2.46
CA ILE A 122 12.64 -9.11 1.23
C ILE A 122 13.86 -9.96 0.84
N ASP A 123 15.06 -9.36 0.89
CA ASP A 123 16.31 -10.05 0.51
C ASP A 123 16.60 -11.25 1.43
N LEU A 124 16.43 -11.09 2.75
CA LEU A 124 16.59 -12.17 3.71
C LEU A 124 15.55 -13.28 3.51
N TYR A 125 14.28 -12.93 3.29
CA TYR A 125 13.26 -13.92 2.94
C TYR A 125 13.53 -14.62 1.60
N THR A 126 14.21 -13.96 0.67
CA THR A 126 14.62 -14.59 -0.60
C THR A 126 15.74 -15.61 -0.38
N HIS A 127 16.71 -15.29 0.49
CA HIS A 127 17.83 -16.19 0.78
C HIS A 127 17.46 -17.38 1.67
N PHE A 128 16.50 -17.19 2.59
CA PHE A 128 16.11 -18.19 3.57
C PHE A 128 14.66 -18.67 3.39
N GLU A 129 14.12 -18.56 2.17
CA GLU A 129 12.72 -18.89 1.85
C GLU A 129 12.33 -20.27 2.35
N GLY A 130 13.16 -21.28 2.04
CA GLY A 130 12.90 -22.67 2.41
C GLY A 130 12.93 -22.93 3.91
N GLN A 131 13.58 -22.10 4.72
CA GLN A 131 13.60 -22.25 6.18
C GLN A 131 12.50 -21.42 6.83
N LEU A 132 12.27 -20.21 6.31
CA LEU A 132 11.36 -19.25 6.92
C LEU A 132 9.91 -19.49 6.55
N LEU A 133 9.60 -19.89 5.31
CA LEU A 133 8.23 -19.90 4.80
C LEU A 133 7.52 -21.25 4.84
N MET A 134 8.21 -22.35 5.17
CA MET A 134 7.61 -23.70 5.21
C MET A 134 6.36 -23.80 6.10
N SER A 135 6.33 -23.07 7.21
CA SER A 135 5.21 -23.08 8.17
C SER A 135 4.17 -21.99 7.93
N PHE A 136 4.41 -21.08 6.99
CA PHE A 136 3.50 -19.98 6.71
C PHE A 136 2.57 -20.30 5.55
N LYS A 137 1.39 -19.69 5.59
CA LYS A 137 0.39 -19.78 4.52
C LYS A 137 0.63 -18.76 3.39
N PHE A 138 1.64 -17.92 3.51
CA PHE A 138 2.00 -16.90 2.52
C PHE A 138 3.35 -17.20 1.89
N SER A 139 3.55 -16.67 0.69
CA SER A 139 4.72 -16.90 -0.15
C SER A 139 5.69 -15.71 -0.16
N LEU A 140 6.89 -15.90 -0.73
CA LEU A 140 7.81 -14.80 -0.98
C LEU A 140 7.20 -13.73 -1.89
N GLU A 141 6.36 -14.14 -2.84
CA GLU A 141 5.63 -13.23 -3.73
C GLU A 141 4.69 -12.30 -2.95
N ASP A 142 4.06 -12.79 -1.88
CA ASP A 142 3.22 -11.95 -1.01
C ASP A 142 4.04 -10.86 -0.30
N ILE A 143 5.23 -11.21 0.19
CA ILE A 143 6.15 -10.23 0.82
C ILE A 143 6.63 -9.20 -0.20
N LYS A 144 6.95 -9.62 -1.43
CA LYS A 144 7.31 -8.72 -2.53
C LYS A 144 6.16 -7.77 -2.90
N ASN A 145 4.93 -8.28 -2.98
CA ASN A 145 3.73 -7.49 -3.21
C ASN A 145 3.49 -6.45 -2.11
N ILE A 146 3.76 -6.79 -0.85
CA ILE A 146 3.71 -5.83 0.27
C ILE A 146 4.79 -4.76 0.12
N GLY A 147 6.00 -5.12 -0.33
CA GLY A 147 7.04 -4.15 -0.66
C GLY A 147 6.60 -3.16 -1.74
N ASN A 148 5.94 -3.65 -2.80
CA ASN A 148 5.37 -2.82 -3.85
C ASN A 148 4.26 -1.90 -3.31
N LEU A 149 3.34 -2.43 -2.50
CA LEU A 149 2.29 -1.64 -1.86
C LEU A 149 2.86 -0.56 -0.96
N ARG A 150 3.87 -0.90 -0.15
CA ARG A 150 4.57 0.04 0.74
C ARG A 150 5.15 1.19 -0.06
N ASN A 151 5.83 0.91 -1.17
CA ASN A 151 6.35 1.94 -2.05
C ASN A 151 5.23 2.82 -2.60
N LEU A 152 4.13 2.24 -3.09
CA LEU A 152 2.97 3.01 -3.58
C LEU A 152 2.33 3.91 -2.50
N VAL A 153 2.19 3.41 -1.28
CA VAL A 153 1.63 4.14 -0.14
C VAL A 153 2.57 5.26 0.33
N MET A 154 3.88 5.03 0.28
CA MET A 154 4.92 5.99 0.70
C MET A 154 5.25 7.05 -0.35
N HIS A 155 5.16 6.72 -1.63
CA HIS A 155 5.31 7.71 -2.69
C HIS A 155 4.05 8.57 -2.79
N HIS A 156 4.22 9.88 -2.99
CA HIS A 156 3.13 10.86 -3.09
C HIS A 156 2.27 10.73 -4.37
N SER A 157 2.32 9.57 -5.05
CA SER A 157 1.51 9.27 -6.23
C SER A 157 0.18 8.63 -5.84
N LEU A 158 -0.86 8.83 -6.65
CA LEU A 158 -2.18 8.19 -6.48
C LEU A 158 -2.05 6.65 -6.45
N LEU A 159 -2.83 6.00 -5.58
CA LEU A 159 -2.78 4.55 -5.40
C LEU A 159 -3.35 3.83 -6.62
N VAL A 160 -4.61 4.15 -6.97
CA VAL A 160 -5.40 3.43 -7.97
C VAL A 160 -5.45 4.10 -9.34
N ILE A 161 -4.80 5.27 -9.49
CA ILE A 161 -4.56 5.93 -10.78
C ILE A 161 -3.05 5.95 -11.02
N ASN A 162 -2.61 5.47 -12.17
CA ASN A 162 -1.19 5.43 -12.53
C ASN A 162 -0.76 6.74 -13.21
N GLN A 163 -0.20 7.67 -12.43
CA GLN A 163 0.26 8.98 -12.92
C GLN A 163 1.50 8.91 -13.81
N ASN A 164 2.13 7.74 -13.95
CA ASN A 164 3.26 7.53 -14.85
C ASN A 164 2.83 6.96 -16.22
N SER A 165 1.53 6.68 -16.40
CA SER A 165 1.00 6.21 -17.68
C SER A 165 0.96 7.37 -18.67
N THR A 166 1.40 7.14 -19.91
CA THR A 166 1.25 8.11 -21.01
C THR A 166 -0.17 8.12 -21.58
N GLU A 167 -0.96 7.09 -21.30
CA GLU A 167 -2.33 6.93 -21.78
C GLU A 167 -3.29 6.68 -20.62
N ILE A 168 -4.38 7.45 -20.57
CA ILE A 168 -5.47 7.28 -19.60
C ILE A 168 -6.59 6.53 -20.31
N THR A 169 -6.63 5.21 -20.14
CA THR A 169 -7.67 4.33 -20.69
C THR A 169 -8.40 3.59 -19.57
N LYS A 170 -9.63 3.14 -19.84
CA LYS A 170 -10.39 2.32 -18.89
C LYS A 170 -9.61 1.07 -18.47
N ASP A 171 -8.99 0.39 -19.44
CA ASP A 171 -8.21 -0.82 -19.19
C ASP A 171 -7.00 -0.52 -18.28
N SER A 172 -6.25 0.55 -18.56
CA SER A 172 -5.10 0.93 -17.74
C SER A 172 -5.48 1.25 -16.28
N ILE A 173 -6.66 1.87 -16.07
CA ILE A 173 -7.20 2.17 -14.73
C ILE A 173 -7.67 0.87 -14.06
N GLY A 174 -8.38 0.02 -14.80
CA GLY A 174 -8.84 -1.29 -14.33
C GLY A 174 -7.67 -2.19 -13.89
N ASP A 175 -6.65 -2.31 -14.73
CA ASP A 175 -5.41 -3.06 -14.44
C ASP A 175 -4.72 -2.51 -13.20
N ARG A 176 -4.68 -1.18 -13.04
CA ARG A 176 -4.10 -0.55 -11.85
C ARG A 176 -4.90 -0.87 -10.58
N VAL A 177 -6.22 -0.82 -10.63
CA VAL A 177 -7.10 -1.20 -9.51
C VAL A 177 -6.87 -2.66 -9.14
N MET A 178 -6.85 -3.56 -10.12
CA MET A 178 -6.61 -4.99 -9.92
C MET A 178 -5.21 -5.29 -9.35
N LEU A 179 -4.20 -4.55 -9.80
CA LEU A 179 -2.84 -4.65 -9.26
C LEU A 179 -2.79 -4.25 -7.78
N VAL A 180 -3.42 -3.12 -7.42
CA VAL A 180 -3.50 -2.69 -6.02
C VAL A 180 -4.29 -3.71 -5.20
N LEU A 181 -5.39 -4.25 -5.71
CA LEU A 181 -6.16 -5.31 -5.06
C LEU A 181 -5.31 -6.55 -4.80
N LYS A 182 -4.53 -7.03 -5.78
CA LYS A 182 -3.57 -8.13 -5.59
C LYS A 182 -2.64 -7.86 -4.40
N TYR A 183 -2.10 -6.65 -4.32
CA TYR A 183 -1.21 -6.29 -3.22
C TYR A 183 -1.92 -6.22 -1.85
N LEU A 184 -3.16 -5.72 -1.83
CA LEU A 184 -3.99 -5.71 -0.62
C LEU A 184 -4.29 -7.14 -0.14
N MET A 185 -4.57 -8.07 -1.05
CA MET A 185 -4.77 -9.47 -0.71
C MET A 185 -3.51 -10.08 -0.09
N SER A 186 -2.32 -9.85 -0.65
CA SER A 186 -1.06 -10.28 -0.02
C SER A 186 -0.88 -9.68 1.38
N LEU A 187 -1.23 -8.40 1.59
CA LEU A 187 -1.19 -7.79 2.92
C LEU A 187 -2.15 -8.49 3.90
N ILE A 188 -3.37 -8.81 3.48
CA ILE A 188 -4.36 -9.54 4.30
C ILE A 188 -3.84 -10.94 4.67
N TYR A 189 -3.14 -11.62 3.77
CA TYR A 189 -2.58 -12.95 4.03
C TYR A 189 -1.38 -12.95 4.98
N VAL A 190 -0.55 -11.91 4.93
CA VAL A 190 0.70 -11.83 5.72
C VAL A 190 0.49 -11.21 7.10
N ILE A 191 -0.42 -10.23 7.22
CA ILE A 191 -0.62 -9.53 8.50
C ILE A 191 -1.09 -10.50 9.62
N PRO A 192 -0.70 -10.27 10.89
CA PRO A 192 -1.17 -11.10 11.99
C PRO A 192 -2.70 -11.14 12.07
N ASN A 193 -3.22 -12.32 12.43
CA ASN A 193 -4.65 -12.67 12.31
C ASN A 193 -5.56 -11.66 13.02
N GLU A 194 -5.14 -11.15 14.18
CA GLU A 194 -5.88 -10.20 14.99
C GLU A 194 -6.09 -8.83 14.33
N TYR A 195 -5.26 -8.47 13.34
CA TYR A 195 -5.40 -7.22 12.59
C TYR A 195 -6.19 -7.36 11.28
N ARG A 196 -6.37 -8.59 10.76
CA ARG A 196 -6.99 -8.85 9.45
C ARG A 196 -8.39 -8.28 9.31
N LYS A 197 -9.25 -8.56 10.29
CA LYS A 197 -10.63 -8.05 10.31
C LYS A 197 -10.67 -6.52 10.30
N GLY A 198 -9.78 -5.89 11.08
CA GLY A 198 -9.64 -4.44 11.11
C GLY A 198 -9.22 -3.89 9.75
N LEU A 199 -8.20 -4.48 9.12
CA LEU A 199 -7.71 -4.09 7.80
C LEU A 199 -8.82 -4.12 6.74
N ILE A 200 -9.54 -5.24 6.65
CA ILE A 200 -10.64 -5.41 5.68
C ILE A 200 -11.73 -4.36 5.94
N THR A 201 -12.10 -4.16 7.21
CA THR A 201 -13.09 -3.16 7.60
C THR A 201 -12.67 -1.74 7.20
N ASP A 202 -11.42 -1.37 7.45
CA ASP A 202 -10.89 -0.04 7.14
C ASP A 202 -10.77 0.20 5.63
N ILE A 203 -10.37 -0.81 4.84
CA ILE A 203 -10.39 -0.74 3.37
C ILE A 203 -11.81 -0.50 2.86
N ASN A 204 -12.77 -1.32 3.31
CA ASN A 204 -14.16 -1.22 2.88
C ASN A 204 -14.80 0.12 3.28
N LYS A 205 -14.37 0.69 4.42
CA LYS A 205 -14.84 2.00 4.89
C LYS A 205 -14.14 3.18 4.22
N ALA A 206 -13.00 2.99 3.54
CA ALA A 206 -12.28 4.08 2.91
C ALA A 206 -13.12 4.84 1.87
N ASN A 207 -14.07 4.16 1.21
CA ASN A 207 -15.02 4.79 0.28
C ASN A 207 -16.40 5.09 0.90
N LEU A 208 -16.59 4.81 2.19
CA LEU A 208 -17.83 5.05 2.94
C LEU A 208 -17.71 6.20 3.95
N ASP A 209 -16.50 6.67 4.25
CA ASP A 209 -16.28 7.64 5.31
C ASP A 209 -16.90 8.99 4.95
N LYS A 210 -18.06 9.26 5.59
CA LYS A 210 -18.83 10.48 5.41
C LYS A 210 -18.19 11.59 6.21
N GLY A 211 -17.12 12.18 5.67
CA GLY A 211 -16.71 13.50 6.11
C GLY A 211 -17.87 14.51 6.00
N VAL A 212 -17.73 15.67 6.63
CA VAL A 212 -18.73 16.76 6.73
C VAL A 212 -19.32 17.22 5.37
N TYR A 213 -18.73 16.79 4.24
CA TYR A 213 -19.13 17.16 2.87
C TYR A 213 -19.40 15.96 1.92
N GLY A 214 -19.67 14.75 2.43
CA GLY A 214 -20.51 13.75 1.74
C GLY A 214 -20.09 13.12 0.38
N SER A 215 -18.97 13.48 -0.24
CA SER A 215 -18.56 12.91 -1.54
C SER A 215 -17.69 11.65 -1.39
N LYS A 216 -18.20 10.51 -1.88
CA LYS A 216 -17.47 9.25 -2.08
C LYS A 216 -16.87 9.18 -3.48
N SER A 217 -15.86 8.35 -3.69
CA SER A 217 -15.44 8.00 -5.04
C SER A 217 -16.52 7.15 -5.71
N LYS A 218 -16.99 7.59 -6.88
CA LYS A 218 -18.09 6.93 -7.60
C LYS A 218 -17.61 5.98 -8.68
N TYR A 219 -16.48 6.29 -9.32
CA TYR A 219 -16.06 5.64 -10.56
C TYR A 219 -14.79 4.80 -10.41
N ILE A 220 -13.88 5.18 -9.50
CA ILE A 220 -12.59 4.51 -9.31
C ILE A 220 -12.38 4.25 -7.82
N TYR A 221 -12.51 3.00 -7.41
CA TYR A 221 -12.29 2.56 -6.03
C TYR A 221 -12.02 1.05 -6.01
N ILE A 222 -11.44 0.56 -4.92
CA ILE A 222 -11.30 -0.87 -4.65
C ILE A 222 -12.69 -1.36 -4.20
N GLU A 223 -13.24 -2.31 -4.96
CA GLU A 223 -14.51 -2.93 -4.60
C GLU A 223 -14.41 -3.67 -3.26
N PHE A 224 -15.57 -3.93 -2.68
CA PHE A 224 -15.70 -4.53 -1.36
C PHE A 224 -14.90 -5.83 -1.24
N ILE A 225 -14.09 -5.94 -0.18
CA ILE A 225 -13.33 -7.14 0.16
C ILE A 225 -14.12 -7.95 1.20
N GLU A 226 -14.37 -9.23 0.92
CA GLU A 226 -15.08 -10.14 1.83
C GLU A 226 -14.27 -10.45 3.11
N GLY A 227 -14.98 -10.78 4.20
CA GLY A 227 -14.36 -11.23 5.46
C GLY A 227 -14.27 -10.19 6.60
N GLY A 228 -14.92 -9.02 6.45
CA GLY A 228 -14.99 -7.99 7.49
C GLY A 228 -16.39 -7.80 8.07
N TYR A 229 -16.80 -8.64 9.03
CA TYR A 229 -17.98 -8.44 9.89
C TYR A 229 -17.65 -8.78 11.34
#